data_AF-A0A147K4R3-F1
#
_entry.id   AF-A0A147K4R3-F1
#
_cell.length_a   1.000
_cell.length_b   1.000
_cell.length_c   1.000
_cell.angle_alpha   90.00
_cell.angle_beta   90.00
_cell.angle_gamma   90.00
#
_symmetry.space_group_name_H-M   'P 1'
#
loop_
_entity.id
_entity.type
_entity.pdbx_description
1 polymer ?
#
loop_
_entity_poly.entity_id
_entity_poly.type
_entity_poly.pdbx_seq_one_letter_code
_entity_poly.pdbx_strand_id
1 'polypeptide(L)'
;MPRKARKKSRTGIYHVMIRGINQQMIFEEDEDKYAFLRTLERYKIVSRFELYSYCLMDNHVHLLIKEAEEPISKVIMRLSSSFVYWYNSKYDRCGHLFQERFKSEVVEDPRYFLTVLRYIHQNPLKAGLSTSVWESKWTSIREYIQEVNIVDINRGLGMFSEDRAVAMDQFKIFMQEDNEDQCLEYIVKRSDSEVIEYLKILGVTSSELQQMNQKERNSILLKLRELEGVTIRQLSRVTGISKSVIDRIH
;
A
#
# COMPACT_ATOMS: atom_id res chain seq x y z
N MET A 1 -1.80 19.40 -11.75
CA MET A 1 -0.33 19.23 -11.71
C MET A 1 0.01 18.07 -12.62
N PRO A 2 1.04 18.22 -13.48
CA PRO A 2 1.54 17.10 -14.27
C PRO A 2 1.96 15.97 -13.32
N ARG A 3 1.66 14.73 -13.69
CA ARG A 3 1.96 13.57 -12.84
C ARG A 3 3.47 13.32 -12.84
N LYS A 4 4.04 13.03 -11.68
CA LYS A 4 5.43 12.57 -11.58
C LYS A 4 5.55 11.17 -12.18
N ALA A 5 6.58 10.93 -12.98
CA ALA A 5 6.89 9.59 -13.49
C ALA A 5 7.19 8.64 -12.33
N ARG A 6 6.86 7.35 -12.47
CA ARG A 6 7.25 6.34 -11.48
C ARG A 6 8.76 6.17 -11.49
N LYS A 7 9.34 5.96 -10.31
CA LYS A 7 10.74 5.57 -10.19
C LYS A 7 10.90 4.16 -10.77
N LYS A 8 11.84 4.00 -11.70
CA LYS A 8 12.24 2.68 -12.20
C LYS A 8 13.18 2.04 -11.19
N SER A 9 12.96 0.77 -10.89
CA SER A 9 13.79 -0.04 -9.99
C SER A 9 15.03 -0.54 -10.73
N ARG A 10 16.21 -0.55 -10.09
CA ARG A 10 17.42 -1.16 -10.69
C ARG A 10 17.38 -2.67 -10.62
N THR A 11 16.77 -3.22 -9.57
CA THR A 11 16.55 -4.67 -9.40
C THR A 11 15.35 -5.19 -10.20
N GLY A 12 14.51 -4.29 -10.70
CA GLY A 12 13.21 -4.62 -11.30
C GLY A 12 12.15 -5.04 -10.27
N ILE A 13 12.47 -5.02 -8.97
CA ILE A 13 11.56 -5.41 -7.88
C ILE A 13 10.81 -4.19 -7.36
N TYR A 14 9.51 -4.36 -7.13
CA TYR A 14 8.61 -3.34 -6.63
C TYR A 14 7.70 -3.89 -5.53
N HIS A 15 7.45 -3.06 -4.52
CA HIS A 15 6.25 -3.17 -3.68
C HIS A 15 5.12 -2.45 -4.40
N VAL A 16 4.07 -3.16 -4.80
CA VAL A 16 2.92 -2.60 -5.51
C VAL A 16 1.70 -2.62 -4.60
N MET A 17 0.91 -1.54 -4.63
CA MET A 17 -0.40 -1.50 -3.99
C MET A 17 -1.50 -1.02 -4.94
N ILE A 18 -2.62 -1.73 -4.96
CA ILE A 18 -3.82 -1.43 -5.74
C ILE A 18 -4.99 -1.28 -4.76
N ARG A 19 -5.80 -0.21 -4.85
CA ARG A 19 -6.89 0.07 -3.90
C ARG A 19 -8.19 0.44 -4.61
N GLY A 20 -9.31 0.02 -4.03
CA GLY A 20 -10.65 0.38 -4.48
C GLY A 20 -10.90 1.89 -4.49
N ILE A 21 -11.66 2.36 -5.48
CA ILE A 21 -12.12 3.75 -5.51
C ILE A 21 -12.94 4.05 -4.25
N ASN A 22 -12.81 5.26 -3.71
CA ASN A 22 -13.44 5.66 -2.45
C ASN A 22 -13.12 4.74 -1.26
N GLN A 23 -12.00 3.99 -1.32
CA GLN A 23 -11.63 3.00 -0.31
C GLN A 23 -12.67 1.87 -0.13
N GLN A 24 -13.57 1.71 -1.11
CA GLN A 24 -14.61 0.69 -1.10
C GLN A 24 -14.02 -0.72 -1.16
N MET A 25 -14.79 -1.71 -0.74
CA MET A 25 -14.45 -3.11 -0.90
C MET A 25 -14.29 -3.46 -2.39
N ILE A 26 -13.23 -4.18 -2.71
CA ILE A 26 -12.95 -4.76 -4.03
C ILE A 26 -13.11 -6.28 -4.00
N PHE A 27 -13.30 -6.85 -2.81
CA PHE A 27 -13.66 -8.23 -2.56
C PHE A 27 -14.85 -8.23 -1.60
N GLU A 28 -16.05 -8.53 -2.10
CA GLU A 28 -17.25 -8.67 -1.29
C GLU A 28 -17.31 -10.10 -0.70
N GLU A 29 -16.73 -11.06 -1.42
CA GLU A 29 -16.76 -12.48 -1.07
C GLU A 29 -15.41 -13.16 -1.32
N ASP A 30 -15.21 -14.32 -0.70
CA ASP A 30 -14.03 -15.17 -0.89
C ASP A 30 -13.78 -15.53 -2.36
N GLU A 31 -14.85 -15.71 -3.16
CA GLU A 31 -14.75 -16.01 -4.59
C GLU A 31 -14.02 -14.89 -5.36
N ASP A 32 -14.17 -13.63 -4.94
CA ASP A 32 -13.54 -12.50 -5.60
C ASP A 32 -12.03 -12.54 -5.41
N LYS A 33 -11.58 -12.92 -4.21
CA LYS A 33 -10.16 -13.13 -3.91
C LYS A 33 -9.60 -14.29 -4.72
N TYR A 34 -10.34 -15.40 -4.84
CA TYR A 34 -9.94 -16.51 -5.71
C TYR A 34 -9.88 -16.09 -7.19
N ALA A 35 -10.83 -15.30 -7.68
CA ALA A 35 -10.81 -14.79 -9.04
C ALA A 35 -9.60 -13.87 -9.30
N PHE A 36 -9.24 -13.04 -8.32
CA PHE A 36 -8.02 -12.24 -8.38
C PHE A 36 -6.77 -13.11 -8.45
N LEU A 37 -6.66 -14.15 -7.60
CA LEU A 37 -5.51 -15.07 -7.62
C LEU A 37 -5.39 -15.83 -8.95
N ARG A 38 -6.50 -16.33 -9.50
CA ARG A 38 -6.50 -16.94 -10.85
C ARG A 38 -6.05 -15.96 -11.93
N THR A 39 -6.46 -14.71 -11.82
CA THR A 39 -6.03 -13.65 -12.75
C THR A 39 -4.54 -13.35 -12.59
N LEU A 40 -4.04 -13.33 -11.36
CA LEU A 40 -2.63 -13.12 -11.04
C LEU A 40 -1.76 -14.25 -11.59
N GLU A 41 -2.16 -15.50 -11.37
CA GLU A 41 -1.51 -16.70 -11.91
C GLU A 41 -1.45 -16.66 -13.45
N ARG A 42 -2.58 -16.40 -14.11
CA ARG A 42 -2.63 -16.26 -15.57
C ARG A 42 -1.62 -15.25 -16.08
N TYR A 43 -1.54 -14.07 -15.47
CA TYR A 43 -0.63 -13.03 -15.94
C TYR A 43 0.82 -13.23 -15.49
N LYS A 44 1.07 -14.01 -14.45
CA LYS A 44 2.41 -14.49 -14.10
C LYS A 44 2.99 -15.30 -15.26
N ILE A 45 2.19 -16.21 -15.83
CA ILE A 45 2.60 -17.00 -17.00
C ILE A 45 2.75 -16.13 -18.25
N VAL A 46 1.75 -15.28 -18.55
CA VAL A 46 1.72 -14.47 -19.78
C VAL A 46 2.83 -13.40 -19.81
N SER A 47 3.12 -12.77 -18.67
CA SER A 47 4.06 -11.64 -18.59
C SER A 47 5.41 -12.03 -17.96
N ARG A 48 5.53 -13.30 -17.54
CA ARG A 48 6.72 -13.95 -16.96
C ARG A 48 7.34 -13.21 -15.77
N PHE A 49 6.55 -12.49 -14.99
CA PHE A 49 7.04 -11.81 -13.79
C PHE A 49 7.31 -12.81 -12.65
N GLU A 50 8.21 -12.45 -11.74
CA GLU A 50 8.39 -13.17 -10.48
C GLU A 50 7.51 -12.51 -9.41
N LEU A 51 6.84 -13.32 -8.58
CA LEU A 51 5.98 -12.87 -7.50
C LEU A 51 6.55 -13.42 -6.20
N TYR A 52 6.99 -12.56 -5.29
CA TYR A 52 7.58 -13.00 -4.03
C TYR A 52 6.55 -13.04 -2.90
N SER A 53 5.60 -12.12 -2.87
CA SER A 53 4.49 -12.20 -1.93
C SER A 53 3.26 -11.43 -2.39
N TYR A 54 2.12 -11.80 -1.82
CA TYR A 54 0.87 -11.05 -1.90
C TYR A 54 0.12 -11.04 -0.56
N CYS A 55 -0.72 -10.01 -0.39
CA CYS A 55 -1.77 -9.92 0.63
C CYS A 55 -3.02 -9.28 0.00
N LEU A 56 -4.17 -9.95 0.11
CA LEU A 56 -5.47 -9.48 -0.37
C LEU A 56 -6.31 -9.02 0.81
N MET A 57 -6.39 -7.70 0.99
CA MET A 57 -7.27 -7.04 1.95
C MET A 57 -8.59 -6.68 1.24
N ASP A 58 -9.69 -6.52 1.98
CA ASP A 58 -11.01 -6.38 1.35
C ASP A 58 -11.14 -5.17 0.42
N ASN A 59 -10.40 -4.08 0.69
CA ASN A 59 -10.41 -2.87 -0.15
C ASN A 59 -9.09 -2.60 -0.90
N HIS A 60 -8.04 -3.41 -0.72
CA HIS A 60 -6.76 -3.22 -1.41
C HIS A 60 -5.90 -4.49 -1.50
N VAL A 61 -4.90 -4.46 -2.38
CA VAL A 61 -3.97 -5.57 -2.61
C VAL A 61 -2.55 -5.06 -2.50
N HIS A 62 -1.70 -5.81 -1.80
CA HIS A 62 -0.25 -5.63 -1.82
C HIS A 62 0.43 -6.78 -2.58
N LEU A 63 1.43 -6.45 -3.40
CA LEU A 63 2.27 -7.41 -4.12
C LEU A 63 3.75 -7.03 -3.96
N LEU A 64 4.62 -8.00 -3.71
CA LEU A 64 6.06 -7.88 -3.91
C LEU A 64 6.41 -8.63 -5.19
N ILE A 65 6.76 -7.88 -6.23
CA ILE A 65 6.76 -8.38 -7.62
C ILE A 65 7.98 -7.86 -8.37
N LYS A 66 8.58 -8.71 -9.21
CA LYS A 66 9.69 -8.35 -10.09
C LYS A 66 9.25 -8.38 -11.54
N GLU A 67 9.47 -7.28 -12.24
CA GLU A 67 9.25 -7.23 -13.68
C GLU A 67 10.28 -8.08 -14.43
N ALA A 68 9.85 -8.62 -15.58
CA ALA A 68 10.69 -9.45 -16.44
C ALA A 68 10.52 -9.00 -17.90
N GLU A 69 9.71 -9.71 -18.70
CA GLU A 69 9.52 -9.41 -20.12
C GLU A 69 8.69 -8.15 -20.37
N GLU A 70 7.70 -7.90 -19.50
CA GLU A 70 6.86 -6.69 -19.57
C GLU A 70 7.18 -5.77 -18.39
N PRO A 71 7.16 -4.44 -18.61
CA PRO A 71 7.33 -3.49 -17.52
C PRO A 71 6.17 -3.64 -16.51
N ILE A 72 6.45 -3.38 -15.24
CA ILE A 72 5.49 -3.57 -14.15
C ILE A 72 4.16 -2.84 -14.41
N SER A 73 4.21 -1.67 -15.08
CA SER A 73 2.99 -0.94 -15.42
C SER A 73 2.05 -1.70 -16.35
N LYS A 74 2.59 -2.49 -17.28
CA LYS A 74 1.81 -3.28 -18.23
C LYS A 74 1.24 -4.53 -17.54
N VAL A 75 2.04 -5.17 -16.68
CA VAL A 75 1.59 -6.29 -15.84
C VAL A 75 0.40 -5.89 -14.98
N ILE A 76 0.52 -4.81 -14.21
CA ILE A 76 -0.57 -4.36 -13.33
C ILE A 76 -1.78 -3.87 -14.13
N MET A 77 -1.58 -3.25 -15.30
CA MET A 77 -2.69 -2.89 -16.19
C MET A 77 -3.49 -4.14 -16.61
N ARG A 78 -2.82 -5.19 -17.06
CA ARG A 78 -3.47 -6.45 -17.47
C ARG A 78 -4.24 -7.09 -16.32
N LEU A 79 -3.59 -7.22 -15.16
CA LEU A 79 -4.17 -7.76 -13.93
C LEU A 79 -5.43 -6.97 -13.54
N SER A 80 -5.31 -5.65 -13.40
CA SER A 80 -6.43 -4.79 -12.99
C SER A 80 -7.56 -4.80 -14.00
N SER A 81 -7.29 -4.63 -15.30
CA SER A 81 -8.35 -4.61 -16.31
C SER A 81 -9.11 -5.92 -16.41
N SER A 82 -8.41 -7.06 -16.32
CA SER A 82 -9.04 -8.38 -16.37
C SER A 82 -9.90 -8.65 -15.13
N PHE A 83 -9.40 -8.30 -13.94
CA PHE A 83 -10.16 -8.46 -12.71
C PHE A 83 -11.40 -7.55 -12.69
N VAL A 84 -11.26 -6.29 -13.10
CA VAL A 84 -12.40 -5.35 -13.19
C VAL A 84 -13.45 -5.84 -14.19
N TYR A 85 -13.04 -6.38 -15.33
CA TYR A 85 -13.98 -6.97 -16.29
C TYR A 85 -14.79 -8.11 -15.65
N TRP A 86 -14.11 -9.04 -14.97
CA TRP A 86 -14.76 -10.14 -14.27
C TRP A 86 -15.68 -9.64 -13.14
N TYR A 87 -15.20 -8.74 -12.29
CA TYR A 87 -15.95 -8.19 -11.15
C TYR A 87 -17.20 -7.43 -11.62
N ASN A 88 -17.07 -6.61 -12.66
CA ASN A 88 -18.20 -5.89 -13.25
C ASN A 88 -19.26 -6.85 -13.82
N SER A 89 -18.83 -7.94 -14.46
CA SER A 89 -19.74 -8.97 -14.95
C SER A 89 -20.42 -9.74 -13.81
N LYS A 90 -19.73 -10.04 -12.70
CA LYS A 90 -20.30 -10.75 -11.54
C LYS A 90 -21.37 -9.92 -10.84
N TYR A 91 -21.10 -8.63 -10.64
CA TYR A 91 -21.94 -7.75 -9.82
C TYR A 91 -22.87 -6.83 -10.63
N ASP A 92 -23.01 -7.07 -11.93
CA ASP A 92 -23.78 -6.21 -12.86
C ASP A 92 -23.42 -4.72 -12.74
N ARG A 93 -22.11 -4.46 -12.64
CA ARG A 93 -21.53 -3.11 -12.51
C ARG A 93 -20.92 -2.66 -13.82
N CYS A 94 -20.78 -1.35 -13.96
CA CYS A 94 -19.95 -0.75 -15.01
C CYS A 94 -18.99 0.28 -14.42
N GLY A 95 -17.89 0.57 -15.15
CA GLY A 95 -16.94 1.61 -14.80
C GLY A 95 -15.74 1.14 -13.98
N HIS A 96 -15.15 2.07 -13.23
CA HIS A 96 -13.89 1.87 -12.50
C HIS A 96 -14.12 1.20 -11.14
N LEU A 97 -13.29 0.21 -10.82
CA LEU A 97 -13.21 -0.39 -9.48
C LEU A 97 -12.08 0.21 -8.63
N PHE A 98 -10.94 0.52 -9.25
CA PHE A 98 -9.74 1.00 -8.56
C PHE A 98 -9.63 2.53 -8.60
N GLN A 99 -9.13 3.12 -7.53
CA GLN A 99 -9.14 4.58 -7.30
C GLN A 99 -8.30 5.36 -8.32
N GLU A 100 -7.09 4.88 -8.56
CA GLU A 100 -6.11 5.53 -9.41
C GLU A 100 -5.18 4.47 -10.00
N ARG A 101 -4.09 4.90 -10.66
CA ARG A 101 -3.05 3.94 -11.01
C ARG A 101 -2.46 3.36 -9.73
N PHE A 102 -2.02 2.10 -9.76
CA PHE A 102 -1.32 1.48 -8.64
C PHE A 102 -0.18 2.36 -8.07
N LYS A 103 -0.02 2.34 -6.76
CA LYS A 103 1.15 2.89 -6.08
C LYS A 103 2.28 1.87 -6.13
N SER A 104 3.53 2.36 -6.13
CA SER A 104 4.69 1.48 -6.16
C SER A 104 5.90 2.11 -5.48
N GLU A 105 6.63 1.31 -4.72
CA GLU A 105 7.97 1.61 -4.19
C GLU A 105 8.98 0.66 -4.81
N VAL A 106 10.20 1.15 -5.05
CA VAL A 106 11.29 0.33 -5.61
C VAL A 106 11.99 -0.43 -4.48
N VAL A 107 12.31 -1.70 -4.70
CA VAL A 107 13.02 -2.53 -3.71
C VAL A 107 14.43 -2.78 -4.20
N GLU A 108 15.38 -1.98 -3.71
CA GLU A 108 16.73 -1.91 -4.28
C GLU A 108 17.78 -2.71 -3.51
N ASP A 109 17.51 -3.03 -2.24
CA ASP A 109 18.45 -3.76 -1.39
C ASP A 109 17.80 -4.98 -0.70
N PRO A 110 18.60 -6.01 -0.34
CA PRO A 110 18.07 -7.23 0.26
C PRO A 110 17.42 -7.04 1.63
N ARG A 111 17.87 -6.08 2.44
CA ARG A 111 17.27 -5.85 3.77
C ARG A 111 15.86 -5.30 3.60
N TYR A 112 15.71 -4.29 2.76
CA TYR A 112 14.40 -3.73 2.46
C TYR A 112 13.48 -4.74 1.74
N PHE A 113 14.02 -5.66 0.95
CA PHE A 113 13.23 -6.79 0.43
C PHE A 113 12.58 -7.61 1.55
N LEU A 114 13.35 -7.99 2.57
CA LEU A 114 12.82 -8.73 3.72
C LEU A 114 11.82 -7.90 4.54
N THR A 115 12.08 -6.60 4.73
CA THR A 115 11.14 -5.65 5.34
C THR A 115 9.79 -5.65 4.62
N VAL A 116 9.78 -5.49 3.29
CA VAL A 116 8.54 -5.49 2.50
C VAL A 116 7.87 -6.86 2.53
N LEU A 117 8.66 -7.94 2.47
CA LEU A 117 8.14 -9.30 2.54
C LEU A 117 7.35 -9.53 3.83
N ARG A 118 7.94 -9.18 4.98
CA ARG A 118 7.30 -9.26 6.30
C ARG A 118 6.10 -8.33 6.41
N TYR A 119 6.25 -7.08 5.97
CA TYR A 119 5.17 -6.10 5.98
C TYR A 119 3.92 -6.63 5.27
N ILE A 120 4.07 -7.22 4.08
CA ILE A 120 2.95 -7.75 3.31
C ILE A 120 2.27 -8.91 4.04
N HIS A 121 3.04 -9.86 4.60
CA HIS A 121 2.46 -11.00 5.32
C HIS A 121 1.82 -10.59 6.65
N GLN A 122 2.38 -9.60 7.35
CA GLN A 122 1.86 -9.09 8.63
C GLN A 122 0.76 -8.03 8.45
N ASN A 123 0.43 -7.60 7.23
CA ASN A 123 -0.57 -6.55 7.01
C ASN A 123 -1.94 -6.85 7.65
N PRO A 124 -2.47 -8.10 7.61
CA PRO A 124 -3.72 -8.43 8.32
C PRO A 124 -3.62 -8.27 9.84
N LEU A 125 -2.46 -8.52 10.44
CA LEU A 125 -2.22 -8.34 11.88
C LEU A 125 -2.21 -6.85 12.23
N LYS A 126 -1.49 -6.05 11.45
CA LYS A 126 -1.45 -4.58 11.62
C LYS A 126 -2.85 -3.96 11.48
N ALA A 127 -3.71 -4.54 10.65
CA ALA A 127 -5.11 -4.14 10.50
C ALA A 127 -6.07 -4.71 11.55
N GLY A 128 -5.59 -5.55 12.48
CA GLY A 128 -6.42 -6.21 13.50
C GLY A 128 -7.38 -7.28 12.95
N LEU A 129 -7.17 -7.76 11.72
CA LEU A 129 -7.99 -8.79 11.06
C LEU A 129 -7.52 -10.22 11.37
N SER A 130 -6.31 -10.38 11.90
CA SER A 130 -5.76 -11.67 12.31
C SER A 130 -4.94 -11.51 13.58
N THR A 131 -4.99 -12.51 14.45
CA THR A 131 -4.14 -12.60 15.66
C THR A 131 -2.79 -13.22 15.36
N SER A 132 -2.63 -13.86 14.20
CA SER A 132 -1.42 -14.57 13.81
C SER A 132 -1.15 -14.45 12.31
N VAL A 133 0.13 -14.32 11.94
CA VAL A 133 0.56 -14.30 10.53
C VAL A 133 0.21 -15.62 9.84
N TRP A 134 0.23 -16.73 10.57
CA TRP A 134 -0.01 -18.09 10.05
C TRP A 134 -1.48 -18.37 9.73
N GLU A 135 -2.40 -17.63 10.34
CA GLU A 135 -3.85 -17.81 10.16
C GLU A 135 -4.40 -17.00 8.97
N SER A 136 -3.61 -16.07 8.45
CA SER A 136 -4.02 -15.15 7.39
C SER A 136 -4.19 -15.85 6.03
N LYS A 137 -5.40 -16.38 5.78
CA LYS A 137 -5.80 -17.12 4.56
C LYS A 137 -5.46 -16.38 3.27
N TRP A 138 -5.60 -15.05 3.26
CA TRP A 138 -5.51 -14.22 2.06
C TRP A 138 -4.13 -13.63 1.81
N THR A 139 -3.10 -14.31 2.31
CA THR A 139 -1.70 -13.98 2.07
C THR A 139 -0.96 -15.18 1.50
N SER A 140 0.17 -14.91 0.86
CA SER A 140 1.10 -15.95 0.39
C SER A 140 1.92 -16.65 1.50
N ILE A 141 1.71 -16.35 2.78
CA ILE A 141 2.58 -16.85 3.87
C ILE A 141 2.63 -18.39 3.92
N ARG A 142 1.50 -19.06 3.62
CA ARG A 142 1.42 -20.52 3.65
C ARG A 142 2.32 -21.17 2.59
N GLU A 143 2.52 -20.51 1.45
CA GLU A 143 3.40 -21.02 0.39
C GLU A 143 4.87 -21.06 0.82
N TYR A 144 5.27 -20.29 1.83
CA TYR A 144 6.62 -20.32 2.38
C TYR A 144 6.87 -21.50 3.34
N ILE A 145 5.82 -22.03 3.97
CA ILE A 145 5.92 -23.05 5.05
C ILE A 145 5.25 -24.38 4.72
N GLN A 146 4.47 -24.45 3.65
CA GLN A 146 3.73 -25.63 3.21
C GLN A 146 4.00 -25.87 1.71
N GLU A 147 2.96 -25.78 0.88
CA GLU A 147 3.02 -26.04 -0.55
C GLU A 147 3.08 -24.75 -1.35
N VAL A 148 3.99 -24.70 -2.32
CA VAL A 148 4.19 -23.57 -3.22
C VAL A 148 3.15 -23.61 -4.33
N ASN A 149 2.53 -22.47 -4.63
CA ASN A 149 1.54 -22.35 -5.70
C ASN A 149 1.98 -21.32 -6.75
N ILE A 150 1.91 -20.03 -6.42
CA ILE A 150 2.17 -18.94 -7.37
C ILE A 150 3.38 -18.06 -6.98
N VAL A 151 3.93 -18.17 -5.77
CA VAL A 151 5.06 -17.33 -5.34
C VAL A 151 6.44 -17.99 -5.49
N ASP A 152 7.43 -17.19 -5.87
CA ASP A 152 8.84 -17.57 -6.06
C ASP A 152 9.62 -17.45 -4.74
N ILE A 153 9.35 -18.36 -3.82
CA ILE A 153 9.85 -18.29 -2.44
C ILE A 153 11.37 -18.45 -2.30
N ASN A 154 12.03 -19.05 -3.29
CA ASN A 154 13.46 -19.37 -3.22
C ASN A 154 14.32 -18.12 -3.00
N ARG A 155 13.94 -16.98 -3.59
CA ARG A 155 14.64 -15.72 -3.37
C ARG A 155 14.53 -15.26 -1.92
N GLY A 156 13.33 -15.32 -1.34
CA GLY A 156 13.11 -14.87 0.04
C GLY A 156 13.76 -15.80 1.05
N LEU A 157 13.61 -17.11 0.89
CA LEU A 157 14.19 -18.10 1.81
C LEU A 157 15.72 -18.17 1.69
N GLY A 158 16.27 -18.02 0.47
CA GLY A 158 17.72 -18.00 0.24
C GLY A 158 18.44 -16.80 0.88
N MET A 159 17.72 -15.78 1.37
CA MET A 159 18.32 -14.70 2.16
C MET A 159 18.60 -15.08 3.61
N PHE A 160 18.06 -16.21 4.08
CA PHE A 160 18.26 -16.71 5.44
C PHE A 160 19.34 -17.79 5.47
N SER A 161 19.22 -18.80 4.61
CA SER A 161 20.18 -19.91 4.51
C SER A 161 20.09 -20.59 3.14
N GLU A 162 21.19 -21.22 2.72
CA GLU A 162 21.20 -22.15 1.58
C GLU A 162 20.52 -23.49 1.94
N ASP A 163 20.60 -23.90 3.21
CA ASP A 163 19.86 -25.05 3.72
C ASP A 163 18.38 -24.69 3.88
N ARG A 164 17.53 -25.46 3.20
CA ARG A 164 16.10 -25.20 3.11
C ARG A 164 15.38 -25.28 4.46
N ALA A 165 15.75 -26.23 5.31
CA ALA A 165 15.13 -26.41 6.63
C ALA A 165 15.53 -25.24 7.54
N VAL A 166 16.83 -24.92 7.57
CA VAL A 166 17.35 -23.77 8.35
C VAL A 166 16.73 -22.46 7.88
N ALA A 167 16.63 -22.24 6.57
CA ALA A 167 16.03 -21.04 6.00
C ALA A 167 14.55 -20.89 6.43
N MET A 168 13.80 -21.99 6.42
CA MET A 168 12.40 -21.97 6.81
C MET A 168 12.21 -21.68 8.31
N ASP A 169 13.07 -22.22 9.16
CA ASP A 169 13.00 -21.96 10.61
C ASP A 169 13.37 -20.50 10.94
N GLN A 170 14.43 -19.97 10.32
CA GLN A 170 14.79 -18.55 10.45
C GLN A 170 13.71 -17.63 9.89
N PHE A 171 13.10 -17.99 8.76
CA PHE A 171 11.98 -17.26 8.19
C PHE A 171 10.78 -17.22 9.14
N LYS A 172 10.44 -18.34 9.80
CA LYS A 172 9.36 -18.39 10.79
C LYS A 172 9.61 -17.47 11.98
N ILE A 173 10.86 -17.40 12.46
CA ILE A 173 11.25 -16.48 13.54
C ILE A 173 11.07 -15.04 13.06
N PHE A 174 11.67 -14.70 11.91
CA PHE A 174 11.63 -13.36 11.33
C PHE A 174 10.20 -12.84 11.10
N MET A 175 9.28 -13.71 10.65
CA MET A 175 7.88 -13.35 10.38
C MET A 175 7.04 -13.08 11.63
N GLN A 176 7.51 -13.51 12.81
CA GLN A 176 6.84 -13.29 14.09
C GLN A 176 7.41 -12.11 14.87
N GLU A 177 8.49 -11.50 14.40
CA GLU A 177 9.08 -10.34 15.05
C GLU A 177 8.13 -9.14 15.01
N ASP A 178 7.94 -8.53 16.18
CA ASP A 178 7.42 -7.18 16.30
C ASP A 178 8.37 -6.21 15.60
N ASN A 179 7.80 -5.26 14.86
CA ASN A 179 8.57 -4.30 14.09
C ASN A 179 7.80 -3.01 13.87
N GLU A 180 8.55 -1.96 13.55
CA GLU A 180 8.03 -0.67 13.11
C GLU A 180 8.19 -0.50 11.60
N ASP A 181 8.12 -1.61 10.83
CA ASP A 181 8.37 -1.57 9.38
C ASP A 181 7.37 -0.62 8.71
N GLN A 182 7.89 0.46 8.13
CA GLN A 182 7.13 1.41 7.32
C GLN A 182 7.37 1.12 5.84
N CYS A 183 6.29 0.75 5.14
CA CYS A 183 6.29 0.51 3.71
C CYS A 183 5.19 1.36 3.06
N LEU A 184 4.98 1.16 1.76
CA LEU A 184 3.94 1.83 1.00
C LEU A 184 2.57 1.71 1.68
N GLU A 185 1.97 2.84 2.06
CA GLU A 185 0.61 2.94 2.61
C GLU A 185 -0.26 3.99 1.88
N TYR A 186 -1.58 3.83 1.96
CA TYR A 186 -2.49 4.93 1.66
C TYR A 186 -2.72 5.74 2.92
N ILE A 187 -2.03 6.87 3.01
CA ILE A 187 -2.34 7.92 3.97
C ILE A 187 -3.83 8.26 3.84
N VAL A 188 -4.62 7.91 4.86
CA VAL A 188 -6.04 8.28 4.94
C VAL A 188 -6.09 9.79 5.10
N LYS A 189 -6.68 10.48 4.13
CA LYS A 189 -6.84 11.92 4.24
C LYS A 189 -7.82 12.22 5.36
N ARG A 190 -7.43 13.06 6.31
CA ARG A 190 -8.36 13.64 7.27
C ARG A 190 -9.41 14.45 6.54
N SER A 191 -10.63 14.45 7.04
CA SER A 191 -11.70 15.33 6.58
C SER A 191 -11.40 16.78 6.97
N ASP A 192 -12.03 17.73 6.28
CA ASP A 192 -11.92 19.15 6.66
C ASP A 192 -12.45 19.38 8.08
N SER A 193 -13.52 18.68 8.46
CA SER A 193 -14.10 18.73 9.80
C SER A 193 -13.11 18.30 10.88
N GLU A 194 -12.33 17.25 10.65
CA GLU A 194 -11.29 16.82 11.60
C GLU A 194 -10.16 17.85 11.73
N VAL A 195 -9.75 18.47 10.62
CA VAL A 195 -8.73 19.54 10.66
C VAL A 195 -9.27 20.77 11.40
N ILE A 196 -10.54 21.11 11.21
CA ILE A 196 -11.23 22.18 11.93
C ILE A 196 -11.34 21.84 13.43
N GLU A 197 -11.64 20.60 13.77
CA GLU A 197 -11.72 20.18 15.18
C GLU A 197 -10.35 20.26 15.84
N TYR A 198 -9.28 19.88 15.14
CA TYR A 198 -7.93 20.03 15.66
C TYR A 198 -7.53 21.49 15.87
N LEU A 199 -7.96 22.39 14.98
CA LEU A 199 -7.82 23.84 15.19
C LEU A 199 -8.48 24.30 16.49
N LYS A 200 -9.70 23.84 16.77
CA LYS A 200 -10.40 24.15 18.03
C LYS A 200 -9.65 23.58 19.25
N ILE A 201 -9.08 22.38 19.15
CA ILE A 201 -8.26 21.79 20.22
C ILE A 201 -7.02 22.64 20.49
N LEU A 202 -6.42 23.23 19.46
CA LEU A 202 -5.34 24.21 19.59
C LEU A 202 -5.82 25.58 20.13
N GLY A 203 -7.12 25.74 20.39
CA GLY A 203 -7.72 26.95 20.94
C GLY A 203 -7.86 28.08 19.91
N VAL A 204 -7.84 27.77 18.61
CA VAL A 204 -7.82 28.79 17.55
C VAL A 204 -8.84 28.45 16.45
N THR A 205 -9.60 29.45 16.02
CA THR A 205 -10.47 29.36 14.85
C THR A 205 -9.75 29.73 13.55
N SER A 206 -10.29 29.35 12.40
CA SER A 206 -9.72 29.73 11.10
C SER A 206 -9.62 31.24 10.91
N SER A 207 -10.60 32.00 11.40
CA SER A 207 -10.62 33.47 11.35
C SER A 207 -9.54 34.10 12.24
N GLU A 208 -9.38 33.61 13.48
CA GLU A 208 -8.34 34.09 14.39
C GLU A 208 -6.95 33.81 13.82
N LEU A 209 -6.75 32.60 13.26
CA LEU A 209 -5.49 32.20 12.64
C LEU A 209 -5.06 33.14 11.50
N GLN A 210 -6.00 33.74 10.76
CA GLN A 210 -5.70 34.71 9.70
C GLN A 210 -5.22 36.06 10.25
N GLN A 211 -5.65 36.43 11.46
CA GLN A 211 -5.32 37.71 12.11
C GLN A 211 -4.08 37.62 13.00
N MET A 212 -3.66 36.40 13.37
CA MET A 212 -2.45 36.16 14.15
C MET A 212 -1.19 36.70 13.48
N ASN A 213 -0.21 37.06 14.30
CA ASN A 213 1.12 37.42 13.79
C ASN A 213 1.77 36.22 13.08
N GLN A 214 2.72 36.52 12.19
CA GLN A 214 3.33 35.49 11.34
C GLN A 214 3.96 34.35 12.14
N LYS A 215 4.56 34.63 13.30
CA LYS A 215 5.27 33.62 14.10
C LYS A 215 4.30 32.61 14.71
N GLU A 216 3.23 33.09 15.34
CA GLU A 216 2.20 32.24 15.97
C GLU A 216 1.42 31.45 14.93
N ARG A 217 0.97 32.11 13.86
CA ARG A 217 0.26 31.48 12.75
C ARG A 217 1.09 30.35 12.13
N ASN A 218 2.37 30.61 11.87
CA ASN A 218 3.24 29.60 11.26
C ASN A 218 3.48 28.41 12.20
N SER A 219 3.59 28.63 13.51
CA SER A 219 3.70 27.55 14.50
C SER A 219 2.48 26.62 14.47
N ILE A 220 1.26 27.18 14.40
CA ILE A 220 0.03 26.38 14.28
C ILE A 220 -0.04 25.65 12.94
N LEU A 221 0.31 26.32 11.83
CA LEU A 221 0.34 25.69 10.52
C LEU A 221 1.34 24.54 10.42
N LEU A 222 2.49 24.62 11.12
CA LEU A 222 3.45 23.52 11.20
C LEU A 222 2.86 22.32 11.94
N LYS A 223 2.23 22.53 13.11
CA LYS A 223 1.52 21.47 13.84
C LYS A 223 0.45 20.80 12.99
N LEU A 224 -0.32 21.58 12.23
CA LEU A 224 -1.33 21.03 11.31
C LEU A 224 -0.74 20.29 10.11
N ARG A 225 0.50 20.61 9.69
CA ARG A 225 1.22 19.88 8.64
C ARG A 225 1.82 18.58 9.13
N GLU A 226 2.12 18.47 10.42
CA GLU A 226 2.58 17.23 11.06
C GLU A 226 1.44 16.22 11.21
N LEU A 227 0.17 16.66 11.13
CA LEU A 227 -0.97 15.75 11.10
C LEU A 227 -0.93 14.88 9.85
N GLU A 228 -0.84 13.58 10.09
CA GLU A 228 -0.94 12.58 9.03
C GLU A 228 -2.27 12.74 8.25
N GLY A 229 -2.18 12.68 6.92
CA GLY A 229 -3.35 12.81 6.03
C GLY A 229 -3.75 14.23 5.67
N VAL A 230 -3.09 15.26 6.21
CA VAL A 230 -3.42 16.65 5.91
C VAL A 230 -2.58 17.17 4.74
N THR A 231 -3.24 17.82 3.78
CA THR A 231 -2.55 18.39 2.60
C THR A 231 -2.47 19.90 2.66
N ILE A 232 -1.44 20.51 2.04
CA ILE A 232 -1.30 21.98 1.96
C ILE A 232 -2.54 22.63 1.32
N ARG A 233 -3.16 21.98 0.33
CA ARG A 233 -4.41 22.46 -0.28
C ARG A 233 -5.58 22.45 0.70
N GLN A 234 -5.67 21.39 1.51
CA GLN A 234 -6.69 21.28 2.54
C GLN A 234 -6.50 22.36 3.61
N LEU A 235 -5.27 22.55 4.09
CA LEU A 235 -4.96 23.64 5.01
C LEU A 235 -5.35 25.00 4.42
N SER A 236 -5.04 25.25 3.16
CA SER A 236 -5.42 26.49 2.49
C SER A 236 -6.93 26.71 2.46
N ARG A 237 -7.72 25.67 2.19
CA ARG A 237 -9.18 25.73 2.17
C ARG A 237 -9.78 25.89 3.57
N VAL A 238 -9.26 25.17 4.56
CA VAL A 238 -9.78 25.16 5.94
C VAL A 238 -9.41 26.43 6.70
N THR A 239 -8.18 26.93 6.51
CA THR A 239 -7.66 28.10 7.24
C THR A 239 -7.88 29.41 6.50
N GLY A 240 -8.15 29.38 5.19
CA GLY A 240 -8.19 30.57 4.32
C GLY A 240 -6.81 31.17 4.01
N ILE A 241 -5.72 30.60 4.53
CA ILE A 241 -4.36 31.06 4.25
C ILE A 241 -3.92 30.53 2.89
N SER A 242 -3.29 31.37 2.07
CA SER A 242 -2.92 30.96 0.71
C SER A 242 -1.93 29.78 0.72
N LYS A 243 -2.10 28.84 -0.22
CA LYS A 243 -1.18 27.71 -0.40
C LYS A 243 0.29 28.14 -0.45
N SER A 244 0.58 29.24 -1.15
CA SER A 244 1.96 29.74 -1.29
C SER A 244 2.60 30.15 0.03
N VAL A 245 1.81 30.65 0.98
CA VAL A 245 2.30 31.02 2.30
C VAL A 245 2.60 29.76 3.10
N ILE A 246 1.69 28.78 3.08
CA ILE A 246 1.83 27.51 3.82
C ILE A 246 3.02 26.68 3.31
N ASP A 247 3.25 26.67 1.99
CA ASP A 247 4.33 25.91 1.32
C ASP A 247 5.73 26.43 1.69
N ARG A 248 5.85 27.72 2.06
CA ARG A 248 7.11 28.40 2.42
C ARG A 248 7.47 28.30 3.91
N ILE A 249 6.64 27.63 4.71
CA ILE A 249 6.89 27.46 6.14
C ILE A 249 7.81 26.25 6.34
N HIS A 250 8.89 26.46 7.09
CA HIS A 250 9.90 25.47 7.46
C HIS A 250 10.02 25.41 8.97
#